data_AF-A0A938PIR6-F1
#
_entry.id   AF-A0A938PIR6-F1
#
_cell.length_a   1.000
_cell.length_b   1.000
_cell.length_c   1.000
_cell.angle_alpha   90.00
_cell.angle_beta   90.00
_cell.angle_gamma   90.00
#
_symmetry.space_group_name_H-M   'P 1'
#
loop_
_entity.id
_entity.type
_entity.pdbx_description
1 polymer ?
#
loop_
_entity_poly.entity_id
_entity_poly.type
_entity_poly.pdbx_seq_one_letter_code
_entity_poly.pdbx_strand_id
1 'polypeptide(L)'
;MQWIALTSAGLLCLSPRLLDRSPVIGGAAAAFLMVLLITFVEGLIADRILVQFGPDPVDWEHIGAMLIVSAIISRLALRYFYVQQRLRVKEQSELQARLQALQSRIRPHFLFNSMNIIASFIAVDPDTAESVVEDLSELFRAGLNEAGNQVPFRSELDLCERYARIEKLRLGDRLQLRWETGELPEGVRIPLLIL
;
A
#
# COMPACT_ATOMS: atom_id res chain seq x y z
N MET A 1 -9.04 -2.26 39.60
CA MET A 1 -8.84 -1.72 38.24
C MET A 1 -7.74 -2.41 37.43
N GLN A 2 -6.51 -2.59 37.92
CA GLN A 2 -5.43 -3.23 37.13
C GLN A 2 -5.66 -4.71 36.79
N TRP A 3 -6.26 -5.49 37.70
CA TRP A 3 -6.52 -6.93 37.47
C TRP A 3 -7.57 -7.18 36.38
N ILE A 4 -8.63 -6.39 36.35
CA ILE A 4 -9.72 -6.44 35.34
C ILE A 4 -9.16 -6.18 33.94
N ALA A 5 -8.22 -5.24 33.80
CA ALA A 5 -7.60 -4.92 32.51
C ALA A 5 -6.68 -6.05 32.02
N LEU A 6 -5.98 -6.74 32.93
CA LEU A 6 -5.07 -7.84 32.59
C LEU A 6 -5.81 -9.13 32.21
N THR A 7 -6.92 -9.45 32.90
CA THR A 7 -7.75 -10.62 32.60
C THR A 7 -8.51 -10.47 31.29
N SER A 8 -9.11 -9.30 31.06
CA SER A 8 -9.80 -9.00 29.80
C SER A 8 -8.84 -8.94 28.60
N ALA A 9 -7.64 -8.36 28.77
CA ALA A 9 -6.60 -8.41 27.75
C ALA A 9 -6.09 -9.85 27.47
N GLY A 10 -5.90 -10.66 28.52
CA GLY A 10 -5.48 -12.06 28.38
C GLY A 10 -6.51 -12.92 27.64
N LEU A 11 -7.79 -12.77 27.96
CA LEU A 11 -8.89 -13.51 27.30
C LEU A 11 -9.11 -13.07 25.85
N LEU A 12 -8.94 -11.77 25.55
CA LEU A 12 -8.95 -11.26 24.17
C LEU A 12 -7.78 -11.80 23.34
N CYS A 13 -6.60 -11.96 23.94
CA CYS A 13 -5.45 -12.55 23.27
C CYS A 13 -5.59 -14.08 23.05
N LEU A 14 -6.44 -14.75 23.83
CA LEU A 14 -6.69 -16.20 23.74
C LEU A 14 -7.89 -16.58 22.86
N SER A 15 -8.73 -15.63 22.46
CA SER A 15 -9.91 -15.86 21.60
C SER A 15 -9.78 -15.55 20.09
N PRO A 16 -8.59 -15.37 19.46
CA PRO A 16 -8.52 -14.98 18.04
C PRO A 16 -9.15 -16.03 17.12
N ARG A 17 -9.13 -17.31 17.50
CA ARG A 17 -9.75 -18.42 16.74
C ARG A 17 -11.26 -18.30 16.55
N LEU A 18 -11.97 -17.58 17.43
CA LEU A 18 -13.41 -17.34 17.33
C LEU A 18 -13.73 -16.04 16.59
N LEU A 19 -12.88 -15.02 16.73
CA LEU A 19 -13.08 -13.71 16.08
C LEU A 19 -12.73 -13.74 14.58
N ASP A 20 -11.71 -14.50 14.16
CA ASP A 20 -11.22 -14.54 12.78
C ASP A 20 -12.22 -15.11 11.76
N ARG A 21 -13.27 -15.82 12.21
CA ARG A 21 -14.30 -16.38 11.33
C ARG A 21 -15.50 -15.48 11.10
N SER A 22 -15.56 -14.33 11.78
CA SER A 22 -16.72 -13.43 11.75
C SER A 22 -16.45 -12.19 10.89
N PRO A 23 -17.48 -11.60 10.25
CA PRO A 23 -17.33 -10.28 9.62
C PRO A 23 -16.84 -9.27 10.66
N VAL A 24 -16.01 -8.30 10.26
CA VAL A 24 -15.32 -7.34 11.15
C VAL A 24 -16.25 -6.71 12.20
N ILE A 25 -17.50 -6.41 11.80
CA ILE A 25 -18.53 -5.85 12.69
C ILE A 25 -19.01 -6.87 13.74
N GLY A 26 -19.19 -8.13 13.34
CA GLY A 26 -19.57 -9.23 14.23
C GLY A 26 -18.48 -9.56 15.24
N GLY A 27 -17.21 -9.59 14.81
CA GLY A 27 -16.06 -9.80 15.69
C GLY A 27 -15.89 -8.67 16.70
N ALA A 28 -16.05 -7.42 16.26
CA ALA A 28 -16.01 -6.24 17.14
C ALA A 28 -17.14 -6.25 18.18
N ALA A 29 -18.37 -6.61 17.78
CA ALA A 29 -19.50 -6.74 18.69
C ALA A 29 -19.28 -7.88 19.72
N ALA A 30 -18.79 -9.03 19.27
CA ALA A 30 -18.45 -10.15 20.16
C ALA A 30 -17.36 -9.78 21.17
N ALA A 31 -16.29 -9.09 20.74
CA ALA A 31 -15.24 -8.59 21.63
C ALA A 31 -15.78 -7.63 22.69
N PHE A 32 -16.65 -6.70 22.29
CA PHE A 32 -17.27 -5.74 23.20
C PHE A 32 -18.15 -6.45 24.25
N LEU A 33 -19.01 -7.37 23.81
CA LEU A 33 -19.88 -8.13 24.72
C LEU A 33 -19.07 -9.02 25.67
N MET A 34 -17.97 -9.61 25.20
CA MET A 34 -17.09 -10.43 26.02
C MET A 34 -16.45 -9.62 27.14
N VAL A 35 -15.95 -8.40 26.86
CA VAL A 35 -15.36 -7.53 27.89
C VAL A 35 -16.39 -7.10 28.93
N LEU A 36 -17.62 -6.79 28.51
CA LEU A 36 -18.71 -6.46 29.45
C LEU A 36 -19.09 -7.66 30.33
N LEU A 37 -19.18 -8.85 29.75
CA LEU A 37 -19.48 -10.07 30.49
C LEU A 37 -18.40 -10.38 31.53
N ILE A 38 -17.13 -10.28 31.16
CA ILE A 38 -16.00 -10.47 32.09
C ILE A 38 -16.07 -9.44 33.22
N THR A 39 -16.27 -8.16 32.89
CA THR A 39 -16.38 -7.08 33.88
C THR A 39 -17.54 -7.32 34.86
N PHE A 40 -18.69 -7.79 34.35
CA PHE A 40 -19.86 -8.11 35.18
C PHE A 40 -19.59 -9.27 36.14
N VAL A 41 -19.01 -10.36 35.64
CA VAL A 41 -18.69 -11.55 36.44
C VAL A 41 -17.65 -11.21 37.51
N GLU A 42 -16.60 -10.46 37.16
CA GLU A 42 -15.59 -10.01 38.13
C GLU A 42 -16.18 -9.07 39.18
N GLY A 43 -17.11 -8.18 38.80
CA GLY A 43 -17.82 -7.32 39.74
C GLY A 43 -18.63 -8.11 40.78
N LEU A 44 -19.37 -9.13 40.34
CA LEU A 44 -20.13 -10.01 41.25
C LEU A 44 -19.23 -10.86 42.16
N ILE A 45 -18.12 -11.37 41.64
CA ILE A 45 -17.16 -12.17 42.42
C ILE A 45 -16.48 -11.28 43.47
N ALA A 46 -16.06 -10.08 43.09
CA ALA A 46 -15.43 -9.14 44.01
C ALA A 46 -16.38 -8.75 45.14
N ASP A 47 -17.63 -8.43 44.83
CA ASP A 47 -18.67 -8.14 45.84
C ASP A 47 -18.85 -9.32 46.81
N ARG A 48 -18.99 -10.56 46.30
CA ARG A 48 -19.18 -11.76 47.13
C ARG A 48 -17.96 -12.18 47.95
N ILE A 49 -16.74 -11.90 47.49
CA ILE A 49 -15.50 -12.25 48.21
C ILE A 49 -15.12 -11.16 49.22
N LEU A 50 -15.31 -9.88 48.90
CA LEU A 50 -14.99 -8.76 49.80
C LEU A 50 -16.00 -8.68 50.96
N VAL A 51 -17.27 -9.00 50.71
CA VAL A 51 -18.35 -9.06 51.71
C VAL A 51 -18.40 -10.46 52.36
N GLN A 52 -17.24 -11.04 52.67
CA GLN A 52 -17.14 -12.41 53.21
C GLN A 52 -17.83 -12.62 54.58
N PHE A 53 -18.37 -11.57 55.23
CA PHE A 53 -18.93 -11.63 56.59
C PHE A 53 -20.10 -10.68 56.90
N GLY A 54 -20.97 -10.32 55.95
CA GLY A 54 -22.16 -9.48 56.24
C GLY A 54 -23.33 -9.70 55.27
N PRO A 55 -24.60 -9.58 55.70
CA PRO A 55 -25.78 -9.74 54.83
C PRO A 55 -26.08 -8.45 54.07
N ASP A 56 -25.05 -7.72 53.64
CA ASP A 56 -25.23 -6.46 52.94
C ASP A 56 -25.69 -6.73 51.50
N PRO A 57 -26.68 -5.96 50.98
CA PRO A 57 -27.15 -6.11 49.62
C PRO A 57 -26.05 -5.74 48.61
N VAL A 58 -26.07 -6.42 47.45
CA VAL A 58 -25.14 -6.18 46.33
C VAL A 58 -25.13 -4.70 45.96
N ASP A 59 -23.93 -4.11 45.86
CA ASP A 59 -23.75 -2.73 45.43
C ASP A 59 -23.86 -2.60 43.90
N TRP A 60 -25.10 -2.47 43.43
CA TRP A 60 -25.42 -2.30 42.01
C TRP A 60 -24.88 -0.99 41.42
N GLU A 61 -24.67 0.04 42.23
CA GLU A 61 -24.12 1.32 41.77
C GLU A 61 -22.64 1.15 41.39
N HIS A 62 -21.87 0.45 42.22
CA HIS A 62 -20.46 0.15 41.93
C HIS A 62 -20.28 -0.71 40.68
N ILE A 63 -21.09 -1.78 40.54
CA ILE A 63 -21.04 -2.67 39.37
C ILE A 63 -21.47 -1.90 38.10
N GLY A 64 -22.50 -1.07 38.19
CA GLY A 64 -22.95 -0.21 37.09
C GLY A 64 -21.85 0.76 36.63
N ALA A 65 -21.17 1.42 37.57
CA ALA A 65 -20.06 2.32 37.27
C ALA A 65 -18.89 1.61 36.57
N MET A 66 -18.52 0.41 37.03
CA MET A 66 -17.47 -0.40 36.39
C MET A 66 -17.84 -0.82 34.96
N LEU A 67 -19.10 -1.20 34.72
CA LEU A 67 -19.59 -1.54 33.39
C LEU A 67 -19.55 -0.34 32.43
N ILE A 68 -19.93 0.84 32.89
CA ILE A 68 -19.89 2.07 32.08
C ILE A 68 -18.44 2.40 31.70
N VAL A 69 -17.51 2.36 32.67
CA VAL A 69 -16.09 2.64 32.41
C VAL A 69 -15.51 1.62 31.42
N SER A 70 -15.80 0.34 31.63
CA SER A 70 -15.37 -0.74 30.74
C SER A 70 -15.93 -0.56 29.32
N ALA A 71 -17.22 -0.26 29.18
CA ALA A 71 -17.86 0.03 27.90
C ALA A 71 -17.18 1.20 27.15
N ILE A 72 -16.86 2.28 27.86
CA ILE A 72 -16.19 3.45 27.27
C ILE A 72 -14.79 3.07 26.76
N ILE A 73 -14.00 2.37 27.58
CA ILE A 73 -12.64 1.94 27.23
C ILE A 73 -12.66 0.98 26.03
N SER A 74 -13.50 -0.05 26.06
CA SER A 74 -13.61 -1.02 24.97
C SER A 74 -14.05 -0.35 23.66
N ARG A 75 -15.01 0.57 23.71
CA ARG A 75 -15.45 1.32 22.53
C ARG A 75 -14.34 2.20 21.96
N LEU A 76 -13.57 2.87 22.82
CA LEU A 76 -12.45 3.70 22.41
C LEU A 76 -11.34 2.87 21.76
N ALA A 77 -11.01 1.73 22.36
CA ALA A 77 -10.03 0.78 21.83
C ALA A 77 -10.46 0.24 20.45
N LEU A 78 -11.71 -0.21 20.31
CA LEU A 78 -12.25 -0.68 19.03
C LEU A 78 -12.20 0.41 17.95
N ARG A 79 -12.55 1.65 18.30
CA ARG A 79 -12.46 2.80 17.39
C ARG A 79 -11.02 3.07 16.97
N TYR A 80 -10.08 3.00 17.91
CA TYR A 80 -8.65 3.16 17.63
C TYR A 80 -8.16 2.10 16.63
N PHE A 81 -8.44 0.82 16.89
CA PHE A 81 -8.05 -0.27 15.99
C PHE A 81 -8.69 -0.15 14.60
N TYR A 82 -9.95 0.28 14.54
CA TYR A 82 -10.65 0.50 13.27
C TYR A 82 -9.98 1.59 12.42
N VAL A 83 -9.63 2.73 13.03
CA VAL A 83 -8.94 3.83 12.34
C VAL A 83 -7.54 3.40 11.90
N GLN A 84 -6.80 2.69 12.76
CA GLN A 84 -5.48 2.15 12.43
C GLN A 84 -5.53 1.18 11.25
N GLN A 85 -6.52 0.29 11.20
CA GLN A 85 -6.71 -0.62 10.08
C GLN A 85 -7.03 0.14 8.78
N ARG A 86 -7.90 1.16 8.84
CA ARG A 86 -8.19 2.01 7.67
C ARG A 86 -6.97 2.74 7.15
N LEU A 87 -6.11 3.25 8.05
CA LEU A 87 -4.87 3.91 7.67
C LEU A 87 -3.94 2.95 6.93
N ARG A 88 -3.71 1.75 7.46
CA ARG A 88 -2.87 0.73 6.80
C ARG A 88 -3.38 0.33 5.43
N VAL A 89 -4.70 0.12 5.29
CA VAL A 89 -5.30 -0.21 3.99
C VAL A 89 -5.10 0.93 2.99
N LYS A 90 -5.24 2.19 3.44
CA LYS A 90 -5.00 3.37 2.61
C LYS A 90 -3.54 3.50 2.18
N GLU A 91 -2.59 3.30 3.10
CA GLU A 91 -1.16 3.32 2.78
C GLU A 91 -0.79 2.24 1.75
N GLN A 92 -1.35 1.04 1.91
CA GLN A 92 -1.15 -0.05 0.95
C GLN A 92 -1.73 0.28 -0.43
N SER A 93 -2.94 0.86 -0.49
CA SER A 93 -3.53 1.23 -1.77
C SER A 93 -2.79 2.39 -2.43
N GLU A 94 -2.31 3.38 -1.67
CA GLU A 94 -1.46 4.45 -2.17
C GLU A 94 -0.14 3.91 -2.71
N LEU A 95 0.51 2.98 -1.99
CA LEU A 95 1.74 2.33 -2.46
C LEU A 95 1.48 1.53 -3.74
N GLN A 96 0.40 0.75 -3.80
CA GLN A 96 0.04 -0.02 -4.97
C GLN A 96 -0.27 0.89 -6.18
N ALA A 97 -0.96 2.01 -5.96
CA ALA A 97 -1.20 3.01 -7.00
C ALA A 97 0.11 3.66 -7.49
N ARG A 98 1.05 3.97 -6.58
CA ARG A 98 2.38 4.48 -6.96
C ARG A 98 3.18 3.44 -7.74
N LEU A 99 3.15 2.17 -7.33
CA LEU A 99 3.77 1.07 -8.07
C LEU A 99 3.13 0.89 -9.44
N GLN A 100 1.81 0.95 -9.54
CA GLN A 100 1.11 0.87 -10.81
C GLN A 100 1.41 2.09 -11.71
N ALA A 101 1.54 3.28 -11.14
CA ALA A 101 1.96 4.47 -11.87
C ALA A 101 3.41 4.34 -12.38
N LEU A 102 4.33 3.83 -11.55
CA LEU A 102 5.71 3.52 -11.97
C LEU A 102 5.73 2.45 -13.07
N GLN A 103 4.94 1.38 -12.93
CA GLN A 103 4.79 0.36 -13.96
C GLN A 103 4.14 0.91 -15.23
N SER A 104 3.19 1.86 -15.15
CA SER A 104 2.56 2.45 -16.33
C SER A 104 3.53 3.32 -17.14
N ARG A 105 4.55 3.89 -16.49
CA ARG A 105 5.63 4.64 -17.15
C ARG A 105 6.52 3.74 -17.99
N ILE A 106 6.61 2.46 -17.65
CA ILE A 106 7.34 1.45 -18.43
C ILE A 106 6.30 0.60 -19.17
N ARG A 107 6.04 0.83 -20.46
CA ARG A 107 5.17 -0.07 -21.24
C ARG A 107 5.77 -1.49 -21.18
N PRO A 108 5.20 -2.46 -20.43
CA PRO A 108 5.84 -3.76 -20.22
C PRO A 108 6.01 -4.49 -21.55
N HIS A 109 5.03 -4.30 -22.44
CA HIS A 109 5.06 -4.81 -23.80
C HIS A 109 6.22 -4.25 -24.64
N PHE A 110 6.61 -2.98 -24.46
CA PHE A 110 7.77 -2.41 -25.15
C PHE A 110 9.04 -3.13 -24.70
N LEU A 111 9.27 -3.25 -23.38
CA LEU A 111 10.41 -3.97 -22.81
C LEU A 111 10.51 -5.39 -23.38
N PHE A 112 9.43 -6.18 -23.28
CA PHE A 112 9.44 -7.56 -23.75
C PHE A 112 9.76 -7.66 -25.25
N ASN A 113 9.21 -6.76 -26.07
CA ASN A 113 9.51 -6.75 -27.50
C ASN A 113 10.95 -6.34 -27.79
N SER A 114 11.48 -5.33 -27.09
CA SER A 114 12.86 -4.91 -27.24
C SER A 114 13.83 -6.03 -26.86
N MET A 115 13.56 -6.77 -25.77
CA MET A 115 14.37 -7.94 -25.39
C MET A 115 14.34 -9.04 -26.46
N ASN A 116 13.18 -9.30 -27.07
CA ASN A 116 13.07 -10.29 -28.15
C ASN A 116 13.87 -9.89 -29.39
N ILE A 117 13.85 -8.60 -29.75
CA ILE A 117 14.67 -8.07 -30.86
C ILE A 117 16.15 -8.26 -30.53
N ILE A 118 16.60 -7.82 -29.35
CA ILE A 118 17.99 -7.99 -28.90
C ILE A 118 18.39 -9.48 -29.02
N ALA A 119 17.57 -10.39 -28.48
CA ALA A 119 17.84 -11.82 -28.56
C ALA A 119 18.00 -12.34 -30.00
N SER A 120 17.18 -11.85 -30.94
CA SER A 120 17.28 -12.22 -32.35
C SER A 120 18.52 -11.65 -33.05
N PHE A 121 19.02 -10.50 -32.60
CA PHE A 121 20.19 -9.83 -33.18
C PHE A 121 21.51 -10.36 -32.61
N ILE A 122 21.56 -10.89 -31.38
CA ILE A 122 22.80 -11.42 -30.76
C ILE A 122 23.55 -12.40 -31.68
N ALA A 123 22.83 -13.25 -32.42
CA ALA A 123 23.45 -14.26 -33.28
C ALA A 123 23.77 -13.77 -34.71
N VAL A 124 23.13 -12.68 -35.15
CA VAL A 124 23.19 -12.20 -36.56
C VAL A 124 24.06 -10.96 -36.68
N ASP A 125 23.91 -10.03 -35.74
CA ASP A 125 24.62 -8.76 -35.68
C ASP A 125 24.76 -8.34 -34.19
N PRO A 126 25.83 -8.80 -33.53
CA PRO A 126 26.09 -8.51 -32.12
C PRO A 126 26.26 -7.02 -31.83
N ASP A 127 26.86 -6.27 -32.75
CA ASP A 127 27.14 -4.84 -32.57
C ASP A 127 25.82 -4.04 -32.52
N THR A 128 24.86 -4.38 -33.40
CA THR A 128 23.51 -3.81 -33.33
C THR A 128 22.80 -4.22 -32.04
N ALA A 129 22.95 -5.48 -31.59
CA ALA A 129 22.34 -5.93 -30.33
C ALA A 129 22.88 -5.14 -29.12
N GLU A 130 24.18 -4.87 -29.07
CA GLU A 130 24.82 -4.06 -28.03
C GLU A 130 24.27 -2.63 -28.02
N SER A 131 24.23 -1.97 -29.19
CA SER A 131 23.69 -0.61 -29.31
C SER A 131 22.23 -0.50 -28.87
N VAL A 132 21.41 -1.52 -29.15
CA VAL A 132 20.00 -1.55 -28.71
C VAL A 132 19.88 -1.74 -27.20
N VAL A 133 20.77 -2.51 -26.57
CA VAL A 133 20.82 -2.65 -25.11
C VAL A 133 21.19 -1.32 -24.45
N GLU A 134 22.13 -0.56 -25.01
CA GLU A 134 22.49 0.77 -24.53
C GLU A 134 21.32 1.76 -24.66
N ASP A 135 20.67 1.81 -25.84
CA ASP A 135 19.52 2.68 -26.09
C ASP A 135 18.35 2.35 -25.14
N LEU A 136 18.10 1.05 -24.91
CA LEU A 136 17.08 0.60 -23.97
C LEU A 136 17.44 1.02 -22.55
N SER A 137 18.70 0.88 -22.14
CA SER A 137 19.17 1.26 -20.79
C SER A 137 19.01 2.77 -20.54
N GLU A 138 19.30 3.61 -21.54
CA GLU A 138 19.12 5.06 -21.43
C GLU A 138 17.64 5.44 -21.32
N LEU A 139 16.77 4.82 -22.13
CA LEU A 139 15.31 4.99 -22.04
C LEU A 139 14.76 4.58 -20.67
N PHE A 140 15.26 3.47 -20.10
CA PHE A 140 14.87 3.03 -18.76
C PHE A 140 15.35 3.99 -17.68
N ARG A 141 16.58 4.47 -17.79
CA ARG A 141 17.15 5.46 -16.85
C ARG A 141 16.34 6.73 -16.86
N ALA A 142 15.94 7.23 -18.04
CA ALA A 142 15.02 8.35 -18.17
C ALA A 142 13.64 8.03 -17.58
N GLY A 143 13.10 6.84 -17.88
CA GLY A 143 11.83 6.29 -17.35
C GLY A 143 11.69 6.29 -15.83
N LEU A 144 12.80 6.00 -15.14
CA LEU A 144 12.89 5.90 -13.68
C LEU A 144 13.21 7.24 -12.99
N ASN A 145 13.69 8.24 -13.74
CA ASN A 145 13.89 9.57 -13.18
C ASN A 145 12.55 10.21 -12.79
N GLU A 146 12.57 11.04 -11.74
CA GLU A 146 11.36 11.67 -11.20
C GLU A 146 10.57 12.43 -12.27
N ALA A 147 9.29 12.08 -12.34
CA ALA A 147 8.31 12.77 -13.14
C ALA A 147 8.20 14.24 -12.73
N GLY A 148 8.52 15.14 -13.65
CA GLY A 148 8.46 16.58 -13.38
C GLY A 148 9.81 17.29 -13.48
N ASN A 149 10.91 16.56 -13.66
CA ASN A 149 12.16 17.19 -14.07
C ASN A 149 12.05 17.72 -15.49
N GLN A 150 12.28 19.03 -15.64
CA GLN A 150 12.35 19.67 -16.95
C GLN A 150 13.75 19.48 -17.53
N VAL A 151 13.84 18.76 -18.65
CA VAL A 151 15.09 18.52 -19.38
C VAL A 151 15.17 19.46 -20.59
N PRO A 152 16.39 19.81 -21.06
CA PRO A 152 16.54 20.53 -22.32
C PRO A 152 15.84 19.78 -23.46
N PHE A 153 15.20 20.50 -24.38
CA PHE A 153 14.56 19.89 -25.55
C PHE A 153 15.46 18.91 -26.30
N ARG A 154 16.76 19.22 -26.42
CA ARG A 154 17.74 18.33 -27.08
C ARG A 154 17.87 16.98 -26.39
N SER A 155 17.79 16.94 -25.06
CA SER A 155 17.87 15.68 -24.30
C SER A 155 16.62 14.82 -24.50
N GLU A 156 15.45 15.43 -24.57
CA GLU A 156 14.22 14.71 -24.91
C GLU A 156 14.24 14.22 -26.36
N LEU A 157 14.74 15.05 -27.30
CA LEU A 157 14.86 14.66 -28.70
C LEU A 157 15.79 13.44 -28.88
N ASP A 158 16.96 13.44 -28.21
CA ASP A 158 17.86 12.27 -28.18
C ASP A 158 17.14 11.02 -27.67
N LEU A 159 16.34 11.16 -26.61
CA LEU A 159 15.55 10.06 -26.05
C LEU A 159 14.51 9.53 -27.06
N CYS A 160 13.81 10.43 -27.75
CA CYS A 160 12.86 10.09 -28.81
C CYS A 160 13.53 9.39 -29.98
N GLU A 161 14.73 9.82 -30.39
CA GLU A 161 15.50 9.20 -31.46
C GLU A 161 15.95 7.78 -31.09
N ARG A 162 16.39 7.55 -29.85
CA ARG A 162 16.70 6.20 -29.33
C ARG A 162 15.48 5.30 -29.35
N TYR A 163 14.34 5.79 -28.87
CA TYR A 163 13.08 5.04 -28.92
C TYR A 163 12.70 4.66 -30.36
N ALA A 164 12.79 5.62 -31.27
CA ALA A 164 12.51 5.43 -32.68
C ALA A 164 13.46 4.40 -33.33
N ARG A 165 14.74 4.36 -32.95
CA ARG A 165 15.72 3.39 -33.43
C ARG A 165 15.31 1.95 -33.07
N ILE A 166 14.92 1.72 -31.82
CA ILE A 166 14.46 0.42 -31.32
C ILE A 166 13.17 -0.01 -32.06
N GLU A 167 12.22 0.90 -32.20
CA GLU A 167 10.96 0.65 -32.91
C GLU A 167 11.17 0.39 -34.40
N LYS A 168 12.16 1.05 -35.03
CA LYS A 168 12.52 0.84 -36.43
C LYS A 168 13.07 -0.57 -36.68
N LEU A 169 13.88 -1.09 -35.75
CA LEU A 169 14.35 -2.49 -35.82
C LEU A 169 13.19 -3.48 -35.68
N ARG A 170 12.18 -3.16 -34.88
CA ARG A 170 10.97 -4.00 -34.73
C ARG A 170 10.08 -4.00 -35.96
N LEU A 171 9.80 -2.81 -36.48
CA LEU A 171 8.79 -2.59 -37.51
C LEU A 171 9.38 -2.65 -38.92
N GLY A 172 10.71 -2.62 -39.05
CA GLY A 172 11.42 -2.62 -40.31
C GLY A 172 10.93 -1.51 -41.22
N ASP A 173 10.61 -1.86 -42.46
CA ASP A 173 10.16 -0.89 -43.48
C ASP A 173 8.76 -0.31 -43.21
N ARG A 174 8.00 -0.88 -42.28
CA ARG A 174 6.65 -0.39 -41.94
C ARG A 174 6.68 0.94 -41.19
N LEU A 175 7.80 1.28 -40.54
CA LEU A 175 7.96 2.54 -39.81
C LEU A 175 8.78 3.51 -40.66
N GLN A 176 8.15 4.61 -41.08
CA GLN A 176 8.85 5.73 -41.72
C GLN A 176 8.79 6.92 -40.78
N LEU A 177 9.96 7.40 -40.35
CA LEU A 177 10.08 8.57 -39.48
C LEU A 177 10.55 9.77 -40.27
N ARG A 178 9.89 10.90 -40.07
CA ARG A 178 10.32 12.21 -40.53
C ARG A 178 10.35 13.14 -39.34
N TRP A 179 11.54 13.66 -39.02
CA TRP A 179 11.72 14.63 -37.96
C TRP A 179 11.53 16.03 -38.53
N GLU A 180 10.56 16.76 -37.99
CA GLU A 180 10.32 18.17 -38.34
C GLU A 180 10.50 19.00 -37.07
N THR A 181 11.71 19.52 -36.88
CA THR A 181 12.04 20.41 -35.76
C THR A 181 12.11 21.85 -36.27
N GLY A 182 11.25 22.72 -35.75
CA GLY A 182 11.32 24.16 -36.01
C GLY A 182 12.49 24.83 -35.27
N GLU A 183 12.69 26.12 -35.51
CA GLU A 183 13.62 26.93 -34.71
C GLU A 183 13.04 27.11 -33.30
N LEU A 184 13.60 26.38 -32.34
CA LEU A 184 13.26 26.47 -30.93
C LEU A 184 14.27 27.40 -30.22
N PRO A 185 13.81 28.27 -29.29
CA PRO A 185 14.71 29.10 -28.49
C PRO A 185 15.76 28.25 -27.76
N GLU A 186 16.99 28.75 -27.66
CA GLU A 186 18.02 28.10 -26.84
C GLU A 186 17.57 28.04 -25.37
N GLY A 187 17.59 26.84 -24.79
CA GLY A 187 17.24 26.62 -23.38
C GLY A 187 15.78 26.28 -23.10
N VAL A 188 14.95 26.01 -24.11
CA VAL A 188 13.60 25.45 -23.89
C VAL A 188 13.72 24.14 -23.08
N ARG A 189 13.06 24.12 -21.93
CA ARG A 189 12.98 22.95 -21.06
C ARG A 189 11.57 22.38 -21.14
N ILE A 190 11.49 21.08 -21.29
CA ILE A 190 10.23 20.34 -21.37
C ILE A 190 10.23 19.21 -20.35
N PRO A 191 9.04 18.79 -19.86
CA PRO A 191 8.92 17.57 -19.08
C PRO A 191 9.63 16.40 -19.77
N LEU A 192 10.36 15.60 -19.00
CA LEU A 192 10.98 14.36 -19.45
C LEU A 192 9.91 13.31 -19.76
N LEU A 193 10.06 12.57 -20.87
CA LEU A 193 9.14 11.52 -21.36
C LEU A 193 7.75 12.04 -21.72
N ILE A 194 7.69 13.01 -22.63
CA ILE A 194 6.42 13.45 -23.26
C ILE A 194 5.95 12.45 -24.34
N LEU A 195 6.78 11.44 -24.66
CA LEU A 195 6.51 10.31 -25.57
C LEU A 195 5.03 9.89 -25.74
#